data_AF-A0A146FE01-F1
#
_entry.id   AF-A0A146FE01-F1
#
_cell.length_a   1.000
_cell.length_b   1.000
_cell.length_c   1.000
_cell.angle_alpha   90.00
_cell.angle_beta   90.00
_cell.angle_gamma   90.00
#
_symmetry.space_group_name_H-M   'P 1'
#
loop_
_entity.id
_entity.type
_entity.pdbx_description
1 polymer ?
#
loop_
_entity_poly.entity_id
_entity_poly.type
_entity_poly.pdbx_seq_one_letter_code
_entity_poly.pdbx_strand_id
1 'polypeptide(L)'
;MFSATFNKDCRKLARNYLAEDHVRVRIGRPGSTHANVDQNIIYAEPPLKKQCLYDLLLAMPPSRTLIFVNSKTQADFLDDYLYNMGLPSTSIHSDRTQREREDAL
;
A
#
# COMPACT_ATOMS: atom_id res chain seq x y z
N MET A 1 5.40 -6.51 -23.15
CA MET A 1 5.53 -5.52 -22.06
C MET A 1 4.23 -5.47 -21.28
N PHE A 2 4.29 -5.53 -19.95
CA PHE A 2 3.13 -5.33 -19.07
C PHE A 2 3.38 -4.14 -18.14
N SER A 3 2.34 -3.34 -17.87
CA SER A 3 2.46 -2.22 -16.94
C SER A 3 1.10 -1.77 -16.41
N ALA A 4 1.01 -1.55 -15.10
CA ALA A 4 -0.20 -1.05 -14.43
C ALA A 4 -0.42 0.46 -14.68
N THR A 5 0.66 1.20 -14.96
CA THR A 5 0.63 2.62 -15.36
C THR A 5 1.28 2.78 -16.73
N PHE A 6 0.99 3.88 -17.44
CA PHE A 6 1.56 4.09 -18.78
C PHE A 6 1.98 5.54 -18.99
N ASN A 7 2.94 5.97 -18.19
CA ASN A 7 3.49 7.32 -18.21
C ASN A 7 4.37 7.58 -19.46
N LYS A 8 5.00 8.75 -19.55
CA LYS A 8 5.84 9.12 -20.71
C LYS A 8 7.05 8.18 -20.88
N ASP A 9 7.64 7.72 -19.78
CA ASP A 9 8.83 6.87 -19.80
C ASP A 9 8.49 5.45 -20.26
N CYS A 10 7.39 4.87 -19.77
CA CYS A 10 6.89 3.59 -20.28
C CYS A 10 6.61 3.66 -21.79
N ARG A 11 6.08 4.79 -22.29
CA ARG A 11 5.86 5.02 -23.74
C ARG A 11 7.15 5.09 -24.54
N LYS A 12 8.22 5.64 -23.96
CA LYS A 12 9.54 5.66 -24.60
C LYS A 12 10.13 4.26 -24.66
N LEU A 13 10.03 3.52 -23.56
CA LEU A 13 10.47 2.13 -23.47
C LEU A 13 9.71 1.24 -24.45
N ALA A 14 8.38 1.36 -24.51
CA ALA A 14 7.55 0.64 -25.47
C ALA A 14 8.00 0.87 -26.92
N ARG A 15 8.29 2.13 -27.30
CA ARG A 15 8.78 2.47 -28.64
C ARG A 15 10.14 1.87 -28.98
N ASN A 16 11.00 1.70 -27.99
CA ASN A 16 12.35 1.19 -28.22
C ASN A 16 12.41 -0.35 -28.32
N TYR A 17 11.43 -1.05 -27.74
CA TYR A 17 11.53 -2.50 -27.52
C TYR A 17 10.35 -3.32 -28.04
N LEU A 18 9.21 -2.70 -28.39
CA LEU A 18 8.09 -3.43 -28.99
C LEU A 18 8.19 -3.44 -30.51
N ALA A 19 7.75 -4.52 -31.13
CA ALA A 19 7.57 -4.60 -32.56
C ALA A 19 6.58 -3.52 -33.06
N GLU A 20 6.75 -3.08 -34.31
CA GLU A 20 5.92 -2.03 -34.90
C GLU A 20 4.43 -2.43 -34.94
N ASP A 21 4.13 -3.72 -35.08
CA ASP A 21 2.79 -4.30 -35.17
C ASP A 21 2.22 -4.77 -33.83
N HIS A 22 2.79 -4.33 -32.70
CA HIS A 22 2.30 -4.73 -31.38
C HIS A 22 0.84 -4.32 -31.15
N VAL A 23 0.08 -5.22 -30.53
CA VAL A 23 -1.29 -4.95 -30.10
C VAL A 23 -1.29 -4.43 -28.66
N ARG A 24 -1.99 -3.31 -28.43
CA ARG A 24 -2.16 -2.75 -27.09
C ARG A 24 -3.53 -3.12 -26.52
N VAL A 25 -3.54 -3.99 -25.51
CA VAL A 25 -4.73 -4.32 -24.73
C VAL A 25 -4.77 -3.46 -23.46
N ARG A 26 -5.94 -2.89 -23.14
CA ARG A 26 -6.15 -2.04 -21.96
C ARG A 26 -7.46 -2.39 -21.28
N ILE A 27 -7.41 -2.61 -19.98
CA ILE A 27 -8.58 -2.82 -19.12
C ILE A 27 -8.67 -1.61 -18.16
N GLY A 28 -9.80 -0.90 -18.16
CA GLY A 28 -10.03 0.26 -17.29
C GLY A 28 -9.20 1.53 -17.62
N ARG A 29 -9.06 2.44 -16.64
CA ARG A 29 -8.19 3.63 -16.73
C ARG A 29 -6.83 3.38 -16.06
N PRO A 30 -5.71 3.41 -16.81
CA PRO A 30 -4.36 3.33 -16.26
C PRO A 30 -4.10 4.50 -15.33
N GLY A 31 -3.58 4.22 -14.16
CA GLY A 31 -3.17 5.24 -13.19
C GLY A 31 -4.32 6.00 -12.52
N SER A 32 -5.58 5.58 -12.66
CA SER A 32 -6.65 6.07 -11.79
C SER A 32 -6.92 5.07 -10.68
N THR A 33 -7.20 5.56 -9.47
CA THR A 33 -7.81 4.73 -8.42
C THR A 33 -9.11 4.14 -8.96
N HIS A 34 -9.40 2.89 -8.60
CA HIS A 34 -10.66 2.26 -8.98
C HIS A 34 -11.84 3.08 -8.44
N ALA A 35 -12.92 3.21 -9.22
CA ALA A 35 -14.08 4.04 -8.85
C ALA A 35 -14.79 3.57 -7.57
N ASN A 36 -14.49 2.35 -7.12
CA ASN A 36 -15.08 1.71 -5.94
C ASN A 36 -14.17 1.82 -4.70
N VAL A 37 -13.20 2.74 -4.71
CA VAL A 37 -12.32 2.99 -3.56
C VAL A 37 -12.63 4.37 -3.00
N ASP A 38 -13.25 4.39 -1.83
CA ASP A 38 -13.47 5.61 -1.07
C ASP A 38 -12.14 6.10 -0.48
N GLN A 39 -11.89 7.41 -0.59
CA GLN A 39 -10.67 8.05 -0.12
C GLN A 39 -11.02 9.18 0.85
N ASN A 40 -10.59 9.01 2.10
CA ASN A 40 -10.80 10.00 3.16
C ASN A 40 -9.47 10.57 3.63
N ILE A 41 -9.39 11.88 3.77
CA ILE A 41 -8.21 12.58 4.31
C ILE A 41 -8.55 13.01 5.72
N ILE A 42 -7.79 12.51 6.69
CA ILE A 42 -7.91 12.87 8.10
C ILE A 42 -6.66 13.66 8.47
N TYR A 43 -6.84 14.91 8.89
CA TYR A 43 -5.75 15.71 9.41
C TYR A 43 -5.43 15.27 10.84
N ALA A 44 -4.17 14.97 11.11
CA ALA A 44 -3.69 14.64 12.43
C ALA A 44 -2.33 15.30 12.65
N GLU A 45 -2.13 15.87 13.83
CA GLU A 45 -0.82 16.37 14.20
C GLU A 45 0.19 15.22 14.33
N PRO A 46 1.46 15.41 13.95
CA PRO A 46 2.47 14.35 14.01
C PRO A 46 2.53 13.56 15.33
N PRO A 47 2.49 14.18 16.54
CA PRO A 47 2.52 13.43 17.80
C PRO A 47 1.25 12.61 18.04
N LEU A 48 0.11 13.02 17.50
CA LEU A 48 -1.18 12.37 17.69
C LEU A 48 -1.49 11.30 16.63
N LYS A 49 -0.72 11.26 15.54
CA LYS A 49 -0.99 10.40 14.38
C LYS A 49 -1.21 8.92 14.73
N LYS A 50 -0.45 8.37 15.69
CA LYS A 50 -0.61 6.97 16.13
C LYS A 50 -1.92 6.76 16.89
N GLN A 51 -2.28 7.69 17.77
CA GLN A 51 -3.53 7.63 18.52
C GLN A 51 -4.73 7.77 17.57
N CYS A 52 -4.70 8.75 16.66
CA CYS A 52 -5.76 8.92 15.66
C CYS A 52 -5.95 7.68 14.78
N LEU A 53 -4.86 6.98 14.43
CA LEU A 53 -4.93 5.72 13.71
C LEU A 53 -5.59 4.62 14.55
N TYR A 54 -5.22 4.48 15.82
CA TYR A 54 -5.84 3.52 16.73
C TYR A 54 -7.34 3.76 16.87
N ASP A 55 -7.73 5.01 17.12
CA ASP A 55 -9.13 5.40 17.26
C ASP A 55 -9.92 5.13 15.96
N LEU A 56 -9.31 5.38 14.80
CA LEU A 56 -9.91 5.07 13.50
C LEU A 56 -10.13 3.57 13.32
N LEU A 57 -9.15 2.74 13.69
CA LEU A 57 -9.28 1.28 13.60
C LEU A 57 -10.40 0.75 14.51
N LEU A 58 -10.57 1.31 15.70
CA LEU A 58 -11.64 0.92 16.63
C LEU A 58 -13.02 1.44 16.21
N ALA A 59 -13.09 2.58 15.53
CA ALA A 59 -14.34 3.13 15.01
C ALA A 59 -14.88 2.35 13.80
N MET A 60 -14.05 1.53 13.15
CA MET A 60 -14.41 0.72 12.00
C MET A 60 -14.84 -0.70 12.42
N PRO A 61 -15.71 -1.36 11.64
CA PRO A 61 -15.94 -2.79 11.80
C PRO A 61 -14.62 -3.57 11.67
N PRO A 62 -14.43 -4.67 12.42
CA PRO A 62 -13.22 -5.48 12.31
C PRO A 62 -12.95 -5.93 10.87
N SER A 63 -11.81 -5.51 10.34
CA SER A 63 -11.40 -5.81 8.96
C SER A 63 -9.90 -6.07 8.88
N ARG A 64 -9.49 -6.93 7.93
CA ARG A 64 -8.07 -7.02 7.56
C ARG A 64 -7.64 -5.69 6.95
N THR A 65 -6.64 -5.07 7.56
CA THR A 65 -6.23 -3.70 7.24
C THR A 65 -4.75 -3.66 6.93
N LEU A 66 -4.39 -3.05 5.80
CA LEU A 66 -3.00 -2.84 5.41
C LEU A 66 -2.63 -1.38 5.66
N ILE A 67 -1.60 -1.15 6.48
CA ILE A 67 -1.15 0.19 6.86
C ILE A 67 0.23 0.44 6.27
N PHE A 68 0.32 1.44 5.39
CA PHE A 68 1.59 1.83 4.78
C PHE A 68 2.29 2.94 5.58
N VAL A 69 3.59 2.77 5.77
CA VAL A 69 4.49 3.74 6.42
C VAL A 69 5.74 3.95 5.58
N ASN A 70 6.49 5.01 5.84
CA ASN A 70 7.57 5.46 4.95
C ASN A 70 8.90 4.72 5.16
N SER A 71 9.09 4.03 6.30
CA SER A 71 10.33 3.31 6.59
C SER A 71 10.06 2.00 7.33
N LYS A 72 10.99 1.06 7.20
CA LYS A 72 10.94 -0.24 7.88
C LYS A 72 10.86 -0.09 9.39
N THR A 73 11.70 0.78 9.93
CA THR A 73 11.71 1.13 11.35
C THR A 73 10.38 1.69 11.83
N GLN A 74 9.68 2.50 11.02
CA GLN A 74 8.33 2.95 11.35
C GLN A 74 7.31 1.83 11.35
N ALA A 75 7.49 0.81 10.50
CA ALA A 75 6.59 -0.34 10.45
C ALA A 75 6.69 -1.14 11.74
N ASP A 76 7.92 -1.42 12.20
CA ASP A 76 8.16 -2.12 13.47
C ASP A 76 7.63 -1.34 14.67
N PHE A 77 7.92 -0.03 14.75
CA PHE A 77 7.41 0.81 15.84
C PHE A 77 5.89 0.98 15.85
N LEU A 78 5.23 0.81 14.71
CA LEU A 78 3.78 0.87 14.63
C LEU A 78 3.17 -0.48 15.01
N ASP A 79 3.77 -1.57 14.54
CA ASP A 79 3.39 -2.93 14.91
C ASP A 79 3.47 -3.14 16.43
N ASP A 80 4.62 -2.82 17.05
CA ASP A 80 4.79 -2.90 18.49
C ASP A 80 3.75 -2.05 19.25
N TYR A 81 3.46 -0.85 18.74
CA TYR A 81 2.47 0.03 19.36
C TYR A 81 1.05 -0.57 19.31
N LEU A 82 0.62 -1.06 18.16
CA LEU A 82 -0.72 -1.64 17.99
C LEU A 82 -0.87 -2.96 18.77
N TYR A 83 0.17 -3.80 18.75
CA TYR A 83 0.22 -5.04 19.52
C TYR A 83 0.09 -4.77 21.04
N ASN A 84 0.84 -3.80 21.57
CA ASN A 84 0.75 -3.41 22.98
C ASN A 84 -0.60 -2.77 23.35
N MET A 85 -1.31 -2.19 22.37
CA MET A 85 -2.68 -1.69 22.53
C MET A 85 -3.75 -2.79 22.37
N GLY A 86 -3.34 -4.05 22.21
CA GLY A 86 -4.22 -5.22 22.15
C GLY A 86 -4.78 -5.53 20.76
N LEU A 87 -4.25 -4.90 19.70
CA LEU A 87 -4.65 -5.21 18.32
C LEU A 87 -3.70 -6.25 17.71
N PRO A 88 -4.21 -7.28 17.02
CA PRO A 88 -3.36 -8.19 16.28
C PRO A 88 -2.77 -7.46 15.07
N SER A 89 -1.46 -7.31 15.05
CA SER A 89 -0.71 -6.71 13.94
C SER A 89 0.59 -7.47 13.69
N THR A 90 1.17 -7.22 12.52
CA THR A 90 2.49 -7.70 12.13
C THR A 90 3.09 -6.74 11.10
N SER A 91 4.40 -6.52 11.14
CA SER A 91 5.11 -5.68 10.17
C SER A 91 5.61 -6.48 8.95
N ILE A 92 5.56 -5.86 7.76
CA ILE A 92 6.10 -6.44 6.52
C ILE A 92 7.06 -5.44 5.89
N HIS A 93 8.33 -5.82 5.76
CA HIS A 93 9.35 -5.06 5.04
C HIS A 93 10.48 -5.98 4.58
N SER A 94 11.43 -5.43 3.80
CA SER A 94 12.49 -6.24 3.18
C SER A 94 13.55 -6.80 4.13
N ASP A 95 13.51 -6.45 5.41
CA ASP A 95 14.40 -7.06 6.43
C ASP A 95 13.70 -8.20 7.18
N ARG A 96 12.40 -8.43 6.94
CA ARG A 96 11.70 -9.64 7.40
C ARG A 96 12.02 -10.80 6.47
N THR A 97 12.21 -11.97 7.06
CA THR A 97 12.40 -13.22 6.33
C THR A 97 11.16 -13.54 5.49
N GLN A 98 11.33 -14.31 4.41
CA GLN A 98 10.20 -14.72 3.58
C GLN A 98 9.13 -15.46 4.38
N ARG A 99 9.54 -16.27 5.36
CA ARG A 99 8.64 -16.97 6.28
C ARG A 99 7.82 -16.00 7.13
N GLU A 100 8.46 -15.02 7.76
CA GLU A 100 7.75 -13.98 8.53
C GLU A 100 6.76 -13.20 7.66
N ARG A 101 7.10 -12.96 6.39
CA ARG A 101 6.21 -12.28 5.44
C ARG A 101 5.01 -13.14 5.03
N GLU A 102 5.18 -14.46 4.95
CA GLU A 102 4.12 -15.41 4.64
C GLU A 102 3.20 -15.64 5.83
N ASP A 103 3.74 -15.72 7.04
CA ASP A 103 2.97 -15.82 8.29
C ASP A 103 2.10 -14.55 8.52
N ALA A 104 2.46 -13.42 7.90
CA ALA A 104 1.76 -12.15 8.01
C ALA A 104 0.58 -11.94 7.04
N LEU A 105 0.36 -12.84 6.07
CA LEU A 105 -0.66 -12.73 5.00
C LEU A 105 -1.85 -13.68 5.20
#